data_AF-E3Q1U7-F1
#
_entry.id   AF-E3Q1U7-F1
#
_cell.length_a   1.000
_cell.length_b   1.000
_cell.length_c   1.000
_cell.angle_alpha   90.00
_cell.angle_beta   90.00
_cell.angle_gamma   90.00
#
_symmetry.space_group_name_H-M   'P 1'
#
loop_
_entity.id
_entity.type
_entity.pdbx_description
1 polymer ?
#
loop_
_entity_poly.entity_id
_entity_poly.type
_entity_poly.pdbx_seq_one_letter_code
_entity_poly.pdbx_strand_id
1 'polypeptide(L)'
;VLQTSLQLARRGVEVEIFTRATSSSDPAVQEAAPGVLVRNIEAGPFEGLDKHDLPTQLCAFAAGVLREEARHAPGYYDLVHS
;
A
#
# COMPACT_ATOMS: atom_id res chain seq x y z
N VAL A 1 -6.82 -6.45 -7.00
CA VAL A 1 -5.41 -5.98 -6.99
C VAL A 1 -4.43 -7.13 -6.91
N LEU A 2 -4.40 -7.94 -5.84
CA LEU A 2 -3.38 -8.99 -5.66
C LEU A 2 -3.17 -9.93 -6.87
N GLN A 3 -4.23 -10.50 -7.44
CA GLN A 3 -4.08 -11.39 -8.60
C GLN A 3 -3.45 -10.66 -9.81
N THR A 4 -3.83 -9.41 -10.07
CA THR A 4 -3.21 -8.59 -11.11
C THR A 4 -1.73 -8.34 -10.82
N SER A 5 -1.39 -7.98 -9.57
CA SER A 5 -0.01 -7.77 -9.13
C SER A 5 0.86 -9.01 -9.32
N LEU A 6 0.33 -10.20 -9.00
CA LEU A 6 1.04 -11.46 -9.22
C LEU A 6 1.33 -11.72 -10.71
N GLN A 7 0.39 -11.38 -11.61
CA GLN A 7 0.61 -11.55 -13.05
C GLN A 7 1.60 -10.52 -13.61
N LEU A 8 1.66 -9.31 -13.04
CA LEU A 8 2.65 -8.29 -13.38
C LEU A 8 4.06 -8.71 -12.92
N ALA A 9 4.20 -9.20 -11.68
CA ALA A 9 5.47 -9.71 -11.15
C ALA A 9 6.03 -10.88 -11.98
N ARG A 10 5.16 -11.80 -12.44
CA ARG A 10 5.58 -12.87 -13.38
C ARG A 10 6.10 -12.36 -14.72
N ARG A 11 5.80 -11.11 -15.09
CA ARG A 11 6.30 -10.44 -16.30
C ARG A 11 7.50 -9.53 -16.01
N GLY A 12 8.05 -9.58 -14.79
CA GLY A 12 9.21 -8.79 -14.38
C GLY A 12 8.88 -7.38 -13.92
N VAL A 13 7.61 -7.08 -13.63
CA VAL A 13 7.19 -5.78 -13.08
C VAL A 13 7.04 -5.92 -11.57
N GLU A 14 7.91 -5.25 -10.82
CA GLU A 14 7.80 -5.18 -9.36
C GLU A 14 6.55 -4.37 -8.97
N VAL A 15 5.81 -4.83 -7.96
CA VAL A 15 4.56 -4.19 -7.53
C VAL A 15 4.56 -4.02 -6.01
N GLU A 16 4.33 -2.79 -5.56
CA GLU A 16 4.05 -2.48 -4.16
C GLU A 16 2.58 -2.06 -4.00
N ILE A 17 1.84 -2.81 -3.17
CA ILE A 17 0.44 -2.57 -2.86
C ILE A 17 0.37 -1.78 -1.56
N PHE A 18 -0.16 -0.56 -1.62
CA PHE A 18 -0.47 0.22 -0.43
C PHE A 18 -1.88 -0.12 0.07
N THR A 19 -2.00 -0.42 1.37
CA THR A 19 -3.29 -0.64 2.04
C THR A 19 -3.27 -0.02 3.44
N ARG A 20 -4.42 0.25 4.02
CA ARG A 20 -4.53 0.78 5.39
C ARG A 20 -4.16 -0.32 6.40
N ALA A 21 -3.33 0.02 7.38
CA ALA A 21 -3.10 -0.82 8.55
C ALA A 21 -4.39 -0.94 9.37
N THR A 22 -4.77 -2.16 9.74
CA THR A 22 -5.99 -2.41 10.54
C THR A 22 -5.68 -2.83 11.97
N SER A 23 -4.42 -3.15 12.26
CA SER A 23 -3.90 -3.43 13.59
C SER A 23 -2.50 -2.81 13.75
N SER A 24 -2.12 -2.44 14.97
CA SER A 24 -0.75 -2.04 15.28
C SER A 24 0.25 -3.21 15.21
N SER A 25 -0.25 -4.44 15.16
CA SER A 25 0.55 -5.64 14.96
C SER A 25 0.77 -5.99 13.48
N ASP A 26 0.10 -5.30 12.55
CA ASP A 26 0.29 -5.54 11.12
C ASP A 26 1.73 -5.17 10.75
N PRO A 27 2.47 -6.02 10.01
CA PRO A 27 3.81 -5.68 9.59
C PRO A 27 3.77 -4.45 8.69
N ALA A 28 4.69 -3.50 8.87
CA ALA A 28 4.75 -2.31 8.03
C ALA A 28 4.87 -2.66 6.53
N VAL A 29 5.64 -3.71 6.22
CA VAL A 29 5.78 -4.27 4.87
C VAL A 29 5.85 -5.80 4.98
N GLN A 30 5.21 -6.48 4.03
CA GLN A 30 5.30 -7.93 3.87
C GLN A 30 5.40 -8.31 2.39
N GLU A 31 6.14 -9.37 2.10
CA GLU A 31 6.19 -9.95 0.75
C GLU A 31 5.00 -10.90 0.56
N ALA A 32 4.16 -10.62 -0.43
CA ALA A 32 3.02 -11.49 -0.78
C ALA A 32 3.42 -12.58 -1.78
N ALA A 33 4.43 -12.31 -2.61
CA ALA A 33 5.09 -13.22 -3.54
C ALA A 33 6.38 -12.55 -4.06
N PRO A 34 7.29 -13.29 -4.72
CA PRO A 34 8.46 -12.70 -5.37
C PRO A 34 8.09 -11.51 -6.26
N GLY A 35 8.62 -10.32 -5.95
CA GLY A 35 8.35 -9.07 -6.66
C GLY A 35 7.01 -8.39 -6.32
N VAL A 36 6.30 -8.85 -5.29
CA VAL A 36 5.06 -8.23 -4.79
C VAL A 36 5.14 -7.93 -3.30
N LEU A 37 5.19 -6.64 -2.97
CA LEU A 37 5.13 -6.14 -1.60
C LEU A 37 3.73 -5.66 -1.26
N VAL A 38 3.34 -5.82 0.01
CA VAL A 38 2.18 -5.15 0.60
C VAL A 38 2.70 -4.27 1.72
N ARG A 39 2.40 -2.96 1.63
CA ARG A 39 2.73 -1.98 2.65
C ARG A 39 1.48 -1.52 3.38
N ASN A 40 1.52 -1.65 4.70
CA ASN A 40 0.46 -1.19 5.59
C ASN A 40 0.75 0.25 6.00
N ILE A 41 -0.11 1.17 5.59
CA ILE A 41 -0.06 2.59 5.90
C ILE A 41 -0.92 2.86 7.12
N GLU A 42 -0.31 3.43 8.16
CA GLU A 42 -1.02 3.93 9.33
C GLU A 42 -1.86 5.16 8.94
N ALA A 43 -3.17 4.96 8.84
CA ALA A 43 -4.14 6.00 8.54
C ALA A 43 -5.42 5.75 9.32
N GLY A 44 -5.68 6.61 10.31
CA GLY A 44 -6.83 6.43 11.20
C GLY A 44 -6.60 5.36 12.28
N PRO A 45 -7.69 4.88 12.90
CA PRO A 45 -7.60 3.92 14.00
C PRO A 45 -7.21 2.51 13.53
N PHE A 46 -6.56 1.76 14.43
CA PHE A 46 -6.20 0.35 14.26
C PHE A 46 -7.40 -0.58 14.52
N GLU A 47 -8.43 -0.41 13.71
CA GLU A 47 -9.60 -1.28 13.69
C GLU A 47 -10.16 -1.37 12.27
N GLY A 48 -10.98 -2.40 12.03
CA GLY A 48 -11.80 -2.47 10.82
C GLY A 48 -12.78 -1.30 10.79
N LEU A 49 -12.88 -0.64 9.63
CA LEU A 49 -13.84 0.45 9.41
C LEU A 49 -14.94 -0.02 8.48
N ASP A 50 -16.16 0.46 8.69
CA ASP A 50 -17.22 0.30 7.71
C ASP A 50 -16.82 1.02 6.40
N LYS A 51 -17.29 0.50 5.27
CA LYS A 51 -17.03 1.08 3.95
C LYS A 51 -17.45 2.56 3.87
N HIS A 52 -18.48 2.96 4.62
CA HIS A 52 -19.02 4.31 4.65
C HIS A 52 -18.12 5.27 5.43
N ASP A 53 -17.27 4.74 6.32
CA ASP A 53 -16.34 5.54 7.13
C ASP A 53 -14.97 5.67 6.47
N LEU A 54 -14.62 4.78 5.52
CA LEU A 54 -13.35 4.83 4.78
C LEU A 54 -13.00 6.19 4.16
N PRO A 55 -13.94 6.97 3.57
CA PRO A 55 -13.62 8.28 3.01
C PRO A 55 -12.96 9.24 3.99
N THR A 56 -13.26 9.12 5.29
CA THR A 56 -12.69 9.97 6.34
C THR A 56 -11.18 9.76 6.53
N GLN A 57 -10.65 8.62 6.06
CA GLN A 57 -9.24 8.25 6.21
C GLN A 57 -8.40 8.51 4.95
N LEU A 58 -9.02 8.90 3.83
CA LEU A 58 -8.33 9.05 2.53
C LEU A 58 -7.19 10.08 2.59
N CYS A 59 -7.38 11.21 3.28
CA CYS A 59 -6.34 12.22 3.44
C CYS A 59 -5.14 11.69 4.22
N ALA A 60 -5.39 11.00 5.34
CA ALA A 60 -4.34 10.40 6.16
C ALA A 60 -3.58 9.30 5.39
N PHE A 61 -4.32 8.47 4.63
CA PHE A 61 -3.77 7.41 3.80
C PHE A 61 -2.89 7.97 2.68
N ALA A 62 -3.40 8.93 1.89
CA ALA A 62 -2.63 9.56 0.82
C ALA A 62 -1.37 10.26 1.36
N ALA A 63 -1.47 10.95 2.50
CA ALA A 63 -0.29 11.54 3.15
C ALA A 63 0.72 10.49 3.64
N GLY A 64 0.27 9.28 3.99
CA GLY A 64 1.14 8.16 4.32
C GLY A 64 1.85 7.60 3.09
N VAL A 65 1.14 7.41 1.97
CA VAL A 65 1.73 6.97 0.69
C VAL A 65 2.77 7.97 0.20
N LEU A 66 2.47 9.28 0.21
CA LEU A 66 3.41 10.33 -0.19
C LEU A 66 4.65 10.38 0.72
N ARG A 67 4.48 10.11 2.03
CA ARG A 67 5.61 10.02 2.96
C ARG A 67 6.50 8.81 2.70
N GLU A 68 5.94 7.72 2.16
CA GLU A 68 6.75 6.58 1.73
C GLU A 68 7.52 6.92 0.45
N GLU A 69 6.84 7.48 -0.56
CA GLU A 69 7.48 7.88 -1.81
C GLU A 69 8.65 8.83 -1.59
N ALA A 70 8.50 9.81 -0.70
CA ALA A 70 9.54 10.78 -0.36
C ALA A 70 10.79 10.18 0.31
N ARG A 71 10.77 8.90 0.73
CA ARG A 71 11.96 8.20 1.26
C ARG A 71 12.87 7.67 0.16
N HIS A 72 12.38 7.66 -1.07
CA HIS A 72 13.09 7.13 -2.23
C HIS A 72 13.61 8.26 -3.11
N ALA A 73 14.54 7.94 -4.01
CA ALA A 73 14.98 8.89 -5.01
C ALA A 73 13.85 9.15 -6.03
N PRO A 74 13.80 10.33 -6.66
CA PRO A 74 12.84 10.60 -7.73
C PRO A 74 12.88 9.53 -8.82
N GLY A 75 11.71 9.08 -9.27
CA GLY A 75 11.58 8.01 -10.27
C GLY A 75 11.55 6.60 -9.68
N TYR A 76 11.41 6.44 -8.36
CA TYR A 76 11.31 5.13 -7.73
C TYR A 76 10.05 4.35 -8.15
N TYR A 77 8.90 5.03 -8.26
CA TYR A 77 7.68 4.45 -8.81
C TYR A 77 7.45 4.99 -10.23
N ASP A 78 7.48 4.11 -11.23
CA ASP A 78 7.19 4.47 -12.63
C ASP A 78 5.70 4.74 -12.88
N LEU A 79 4.81 4.10 -12.11
CA LEU A 79 3.36 4.17 -12.29
C LEU A 79 2.61 3.97 -10.97
N VAL A 80 1.52 4.74 -10.79
CA VAL A 80 0.57 4.57 -9.69
C VAL A 80 -0.81 4.24 -10.27
N HIS A 81 -1.50 3.25 -9.67
CA HIS A 81 -2.84 2.82 -10.06
C HIS A 81 -3.74 2.64 -8.83
N SER A 82 -4.98 3.13 -8.92
CA SER A 82 -6.02 3.05 -7.88
C SER A 82 -7.25 2.29 -8.36
#